data_AF-A0A0A8XUI8-F1
#
_entry.id   AF-A0A0A8XUI8-F1
#
_cell.length_a   1.000
_cell.length_b   1.000
_cell.length_c   1.000
_cell.angle_alpha   90.00
_cell.angle_beta   90.00
_cell.angle_gamma   90.00
#
_symmetry.space_group_name_H-M   'P 1'
#
loop_
_entity.id
_entity.type
_entity.pdbx_description
1 polymer ?
#
loop_
_entity_poly.entity_id
_entity_poly.type
_entity_poly.pdbx_seq_one_letter_code
_entity_poly.pdbx_strand_id
1 'polypeptide(L)'
;MASLTTNALCIPTMAGAMPRRSLIVASVTAKSPEHQESAAKGDGSYSGGRRRAMILLAGATAITASAAIGQSARADGGWEEIKNVSDPYVEEIGNWAVMKHNELTGEKLQFSEVVKGWKQVVAGTNYMLDLKTKGSSRTYSAMVFDPLPNTAKERQLNFFRGLLA
;
A
#
# COMPACT_ATOMS: atom_id res chain seq x y z
N MET A 1 2.99 17.52 58.06
CA MET A 1 2.58 18.58 57.12
C MET A 1 3.79 19.02 56.31
N ALA A 2 3.57 19.39 55.06
CA ALA A 2 4.48 20.03 54.11
C ALA A 2 5.55 19.14 53.42
N SER A 3 5.16 18.74 52.20
CA SER A 3 5.98 18.43 51.02
C SER A 3 7.00 19.54 50.71
N LEU A 4 8.09 19.21 50.01
CA LEU A 4 8.63 20.03 48.91
C LEU A 4 9.58 19.17 48.05
N THR A 5 9.17 18.98 46.80
CA THR A 5 9.87 18.33 45.69
C THR A 5 10.53 19.41 44.84
N THR A 6 11.80 19.25 44.48
CA THR A 6 12.47 20.08 43.48
C THR A 6 13.46 19.20 42.71
N ASN A 7 13.05 18.74 41.54
CA ASN A 7 13.97 18.22 40.52
C ASN A 7 13.80 19.07 39.28
N ALA A 8 14.80 19.90 38.99
CA ALA A 8 14.87 20.72 37.79
C ALA A 8 15.34 19.88 36.60
N LEU A 9 14.46 19.69 35.61
CA LEU A 9 14.74 19.05 34.33
C LEU A 9 15.42 20.05 33.39
N CYS A 10 16.66 19.74 33.01
CA CYS A 10 17.43 20.44 31.98
C CYS A 10 17.02 19.89 30.60
N ILE A 11 16.60 20.76 29.68
CA ILE A 11 16.20 20.43 28.30
C ILE A 11 17.36 20.78 27.36
N PRO A 12 17.87 19.86 26.53
CA PRO A 12 18.67 20.24 25.39
C PRO A 12 17.80 20.44 24.13
N THR A 13 17.79 21.68 23.66
CA THR A 13 17.38 22.10 22.32
C THR A 13 18.28 21.46 21.26
N MET A 14 17.69 20.74 20.30
CA MET A 14 18.38 20.37 19.06
C MET A 14 17.47 20.65 17.86
N ALA A 15 17.71 21.80 17.24
CA ALA A 15 17.18 22.15 15.92
C ALA A 15 18.07 21.48 14.86
N GLY A 16 17.48 20.57 14.08
CA GLY A 16 18.13 19.89 12.95
C GLY A 16 17.23 19.94 11.72
N ALA A 17 17.57 20.81 10.78
CA ALA A 17 16.86 21.04 9.53
C ALA A 17 16.79 19.78 8.65
N MET A 18 15.62 19.48 8.08
CA MET A 18 15.46 18.47 7.04
C MET A 18 15.42 19.11 5.64
N PRO A 19 16.23 18.64 4.67
CA PRO A 19 16.18 19.12 3.30
C PRO A 19 15.01 18.53 2.53
N ARG A 20 14.22 19.40 1.89
CA ARG A 20 13.17 19.07 0.93
C ARG A 20 13.80 18.49 -0.35
N ARG A 21 13.49 17.24 -0.69
CA ARG A 21 13.76 16.69 -2.03
C ARG A 21 12.47 16.61 -2.83
N SER A 22 12.35 17.54 -3.78
CA SER A 22 11.40 17.52 -4.88
C SER A 22 11.80 16.43 -5.89
N LEU A 23 10.86 15.54 -6.24
CA LEU A 23 11.00 14.63 -7.37
C LEU A 23 10.22 15.23 -8.55
N ILE A 24 10.96 15.71 -9.54
CA ILE A 24 10.44 16.13 -10.84
C ILE A 24 10.03 14.86 -11.59
N VAL A 25 8.75 14.75 -11.92
CA VAL A 25 8.20 13.78 -12.86
C VAL A 25 8.55 14.25 -14.27
N ALA A 26 9.34 13.45 -15.00
CA ALA A 26 9.51 13.60 -16.43
C ALA A 26 8.79 12.44 -17.13
N SER A 27 7.75 12.81 -17.87
CA SER A 27 6.89 11.99 -18.72
C SER A 27 7.66 11.38 -19.88
N VAL A 28 7.57 10.06 -20.07
CA VAL A 28 7.96 9.41 -21.32
C VAL A 28 6.84 9.57 -22.34
N THR A 29 7.11 10.39 -23.34
CA THR A 29 6.33 10.56 -24.57
C THR A 29 6.37 9.26 -25.36
N ALA A 30 5.22 8.63 -25.58
CA ALA A 30 5.06 7.58 -26.57
C ALA A 30 5.20 8.18 -27.98
N LYS A 31 6.11 7.63 -28.78
CA LYS A 31 6.27 7.93 -30.20
C LYS A 31 6.14 6.64 -31.00
N SER A 32 4.98 6.48 -31.64
CA SER A 32 4.82 5.78 -32.93
C SER A 32 4.93 6.88 -34.03
N PRO A 33 5.17 6.62 -35.34
CA PRO A 33 5.01 5.35 -36.07
C PRO A 33 6.04 5.09 -37.22
N GLU A 34 5.79 3.99 -37.97
CA GLU A 34 6.12 3.67 -39.40
C GLU A 34 7.58 3.30 -39.78
N HIS A 35 7.81 2.15 -40.43
CA HIS A 35 7.63 1.95 -41.88
C HIS A 35 7.99 0.51 -42.31
N GLN A 36 7.31 0.13 -43.38
CA GLN A 36 7.21 -1.10 -44.15
C GLN A 36 8.48 -1.47 -44.93
N GLU A 37 8.69 -2.78 -45.19
CA GLU A 37 9.39 -3.29 -46.39
C GLU A 37 8.98 -4.77 -46.62
N SER A 38 8.52 -5.05 -47.84
CA SER A 38 8.06 -6.33 -48.37
C SER A 38 9.21 -7.20 -48.86
N ALA A 39 9.05 -8.52 -48.86
CA ALA A 39 9.57 -9.36 -49.94
C ALA A 39 8.79 -10.67 -50.08
N ALA A 40 8.43 -10.97 -51.33
CA ALA A 40 7.50 -12.00 -51.77
C ALA A 40 8.20 -13.26 -52.33
N LYS A 41 7.47 -14.39 -52.35
CA LYS A 41 7.36 -15.41 -53.42
C LYS A 41 6.50 -16.57 -52.88
N GLY A 42 5.38 -16.97 -53.47
CA GLY A 42 5.12 -17.36 -54.87
C GLY A 42 5.37 -18.88 -54.97
N ASP A 43 4.46 -19.77 -55.38
CA ASP A 43 3.24 -19.64 -56.17
C ASP A 43 2.25 -20.76 -55.83
N GLY A 44 0.96 -20.43 -55.83
CA GLY A 44 -0.12 -21.41 -55.90
C GLY A 44 -0.42 -21.76 -57.36
N SER A 45 -0.73 -23.04 -57.62
CA SER A 45 -1.41 -23.45 -58.83
C SER A 45 -2.59 -24.34 -58.45
N TYR A 46 -3.79 -23.76 -58.58
CA TYR A 46 -5.07 -24.45 -58.48
C TYR A 46 -5.51 -24.74 -59.92
N SER A 47 -5.53 -26.02 -60.29
CA SER A 47 -6.05 -26.47 -61.58
C SER A 47 -7.14 -27.50 -61.36
N GLY A 48 -8.38 -27.08 -61.61
CA GLY A 48 -9.32 -27.82 -62.44
C GLY A 48 -9.84 -29.18 -61.97
N GLY A 49 -11.13 -29.20 -61.62
CA GLY A 49 -12.04 -30.19 -62.22
C GLY A 49 -12.34 -31.45 -61.41
N ARG A 50 -13.53 -31.43 -60.80
CA ARG A 50 -14.46 -32.57 -60.57
C ARG A 50 -13.92 -33.78 -59.79
N ARG A 51 -14.65 -34.04 -58.70
CA ARG A 51 -14.85 -35.31 -57.96
C ARG A 51 -14.04 -35.43 -56.67
N ARG A 52 -14.82 -35.34 -55.58
CA ARG A 52 -14.79 -36.21 -54.39
C ARG A 52 -13.41 -36.74 -53.97
N ALA A 53 -12.96 -36.31 -52.80
CA ALA A 53 -12.64 -37.22 -51.69
C ALA A 53 -12.22 -36.40 -50.48
N MET A 54 -12.91 -36.63 -49.35
CA MET A 54 -12.30 -36.45 -48.04
C MET A 54 -11.10 -37.37 -47.93
N ILE A 55 -9.97 -36.84 -47.48
CA ILE A 55 -9.01 -37.63 -46.71
C ILE A 55 -8.68 -36.83 -45.46
N LEU A 56 -9.24 -37.34 -44.37
CA LEU A 56 -8.83 -37.08 -43.00
C LEU A 56 -7.37 -37.52 -42.87
N LEU A 57 -6.48 -36.62 -42.45
CA LEU A 57 -5.18 -37.01 -41.93
C LEU A 57 -5.11 -36.58 -40.47
N ALA A 58 -5.31 -37.56 -39.60
CA ALA A 58 -5.02 -37.50 -38.18
C ALA A 58 -3.53 -37.20 -37.98
N GLY A 59 -3.24 -36.21 -37.13
CA GLY A 59 -1.87 -35.86 -36.74
C GLY A 59 -1.88 -35.07 -35.45
N ALA A 60 -1.70 -35.77 -34.33
CA ALA A 60 -1.62 -35.23 -32.99
C ALA A 60 -0.46 -34.25 -32.82
N THR A 61 -0.65 -33.19 -32.03
CA THR A 61 0.15 -32.89 -30.82
C THR A 61 -0.37 -31.61 -30.15
N ALA A 62 -0.76 -31.77 -28.89
CA ALA A 62 -1.15 -30.68 -28.02
C ALA A 62 0.08 -29.90 -27.56
N ILE A 63 0.09 -28.58 -27.74
CA ILE A 63 0.87 -27.66 -26.91
C ILE A 63 -0.02 -26.46 -26.62
N THR A 64 -0.84 -26.58 -25.58
CA THR A 64 -1.36 -25.39 -24.88
C THR A 64 -0.17 -24.73 -24.21
N ALA A 65 0.37 -23.68 -24.82
CA ALA A 65 1.37 -22.82 -24.22
C ALA A 65 0.70 -22.02 -23.09
N SER A 66 0.59 -22.61 -21.90
CA SER A 66 0.29 -21.87 -20.69
C SER A 66 1.52 -21.04 -20.36
N ALA A 67 1.53 -19.78 -20.75
CA ALA A 67 2.48 -18.80 -20.23
C ALA A 67 2.26 -18.72 -18.71
N ALA A 68 3.09 -19.42 -17.94
CA ALA A 68 3.21 -19.18 -16.52
C ALA A 68 3.71 -17.74 -16.36
N ILE A 69 2.78 -16.82 -16.06
CA ILE A 69 3.13 -15.50 -15.57
C ILE A 69 3.81 -15.76 -14.22
N GLY A 70 5.14 -15.83 -14.24
CA GLY A 70 5.93 -15.79 -13.03
C GLY A 70 5.62 -14.47 -12.33
N GLN A 71 4.76 -14.52 -11.32
CA GLN A 71 4.59 -13.41 -10.39
C GLN A 71 5.94 -13.24 -9.70
N SER A 72 6.74 -12.32 -10.20
CA SER A 72 7.90 -11.79 -9.48
C SER A 72 7.35 -11.20 -8.18
N ALA A 73 7.43 -11.99 -7.11
CA ALA A 73 7.03 -11.58 -5.79
C ALA A 73 8.02 -10.54 -5.27
N ARG A 74 7.77 -9.27 -5.59
CA ARG A 74 8.17 -8.20 -4.67
C ARG A 74 7.29 -8.38 -3.44
N ALA A 75 7.92 -8.77 -2.33
CA ALA A 75 7.30 -8.97 -1.03
C ALA A 75 6.97 -7.62 -0.35
N ASP A 76 6.35 -6.71 -1.09
CA ASP A 76 5.75 -5.50 -0.54
C ASP A 76 4.24 -5.77 -0.58
N GLY A 77 3.66 -6.03 0.59
CA GLY A 77 2.24 -6.38 0.70
C GLY A 77 1.38 -5.24 0.18
N GLY A 78 0.33 -5.54 -0.58
CA GLY A 78 -0.70 -4.55 -0.89
C GLY A 78 -1.43 -4.10 0.38
N TRP A 79 -2.20 -3.03 0.29
CA TRP A 79 -3.15 -2.66 1.34
C TRP A 79 -4.28 -3.70 1.41
N GLU A 80 -4.52 -4.23 2.60
CA GLU A 80 -5.60 -5.16 2.90
C GLU A 80 -6.55 -4.54 3.93
N GLU A 81 -7.85 -4.69 3.74
CA GLU A 81 -8.84 -4.27 4.72
C GLU A 81 -8.79 -5.16 5.97
N ILE A 82 -8.86 -4.54 7.16
CA ILE A 82 -8.86 -5.25 8.44
C ILE A 82 -10.29 -5.76 8.69
N LYS A 83 -10.47 -7.08 8.63
CA LYS A 83 -11.78 -7.71 8.82
C LYS A 83 -12.33 -7.59 10.23
N ASN A 84 -11.46 -7.70 11.23
CA ASN A 84 -11.82 -7.55 12.64
C ASN A 84 -11.10 -6.33 13.22
N VAL A 85 -11.73 -5.17 13.14
CA VAL A 85 -11.19 -3.93 13.72
C VAL A 85 -11.25 -3.92 15.24
N SER A 86 -12.14 -4.73 15.83
CA SER A 86 -12.22 -4.95 17.28
C SER A 86 -11.18 -5.93 17.81
N ASP A 87 -10.20 -6.32 16.99
CA ASP A 87 -9.03 -7.04 17.46
C ASP A 87 -8.30 -6.17 18.52
N PRO A 88 -7.99 -6.71 19.71
CA PRO A 88 -7.37 -5.92 20.78
C PRO A 88 -6.06 -5.23 20.36
N TYR A 89 -5.31 -5.80 19.43
CA TYR A 89 -4.08 -5.19 18.92
C TYR A 89 -4.37 -3.99 18.01
N VAL A 90 -5.39 -4.08 17.16
CA VAL A 90 -5.81 -2.98 16.29
C VAL A 90 -6.39 -1.83 17.11
N GLU A 91 -7.19 -2.15 18.14
CA GLU A 91 -7.69 -1.18 19.11
C GLU A 91 -6.56 -0.51 19.91
N GLU A 92 -5.52 -1.26 20.31
CA GLU A 92 -4.33 -0.73 20.96
C GLU A 92 -3.59 0.29 20.07
N ILE A 93 -3.39 -0.04 18.79
CA ILE A 93 -2.77 0.88 17.82
C ILE A 93 -3.61 2.15 17.65
N GLY A 94 -4.94 2.01 17.59
CA GLY A 94 -5.88 3.14 17.52
C GLY A 94 -5.77 4.05 18.76
N ASN A 95 -5.78 3.47 19.95
CA ASN A 95 -5.60 4.20 21.20
C ASN A 95 -4.24 4.89 21.26
N TRP A 96 -3.17 4.19 20.89
CA TRP A 96 -1.82 4.74 20.82
C TRP A 96 -1.75 5.95 19.88
N ALA A 97 -2.41 5.90 18.72
CA ALA A 97 -2.46 7.02 17.77
C ALA A 97 -3.10 8.27 18.38
N VAL A 98 -4.22 8.10 19.11
CA VAL A 98 -4.88 9.22 19.81
C VAL A 98 -4.00 9.79 20.91
N MET A 99 -3.38 8.92 21.73
CA MET A 99 -2.46 9.36 22.77
C MET A 99 -1.28 10.14 22.20
N LYS A 100 -0.67 9.64 21.11
CA LYS A 100 0.47 10.30 20.48
C LYS A 100 0.07 11.63 19.84
N HIS A 101 -1.11 11.72 19.23
CA HIS A 101 -1.65 12.99 18.71
C HIS A 101 -1.84 14.02 19.82
N ASN A 102 -2.43 13.63 20.95
CA ASN A 102 -2.61 14.50 22.10
C ASN A 102 -1.28 15.00 22.66
N GLU A 103 -0.26 14.13 22.74
CA GLU A 103 1.10 14.51 23.17
C GLU A 103 1.71 15.57 22.25
N LEU A 104 1.54 15.44 20.93
CA LEU A 104 2.11 16.34 19.93
C LEU A 104 1.38 17.68 19.80
N THR A 105 0.07 17.71 20.05
CA THR A 105 -0.79 18.88 19.80
C THR A 105 -1.26 19.58 21.07
N GLY A 106 -1.21 18.92 22.23
CA GLY A 106 -1.82 19.39 23.47
C GLY A 106 -3.35 19.20 23.52
N GLU A 107 -3.93 18.51 22.54
CA GLU A 107 -5.34 18.11 22.57
C GLU A 107 -5.63 17.09 23.66
N LYS A 108 -6.92 16.87 23.95
CA LYS A 108 -7.40 15.93 24.99
C LYS A 108 -8.46 14.99 24.42
N LEU A 109 -8.22 14.47 23.23
CA LEU A 109 -9.11 13.50 22.60
C LEU A 109 -9.11 12.20 23.42
N GLN A 110 -10.29 11.58 23.57
CA GLN A 110 -10.43 10.30 24.23
C GLN A 110 -10.77 9.25 23.19
N PHE A 111 -9.94 8.22 23.07
CA PHE A 111 -10.19 7.09 22.16
C PHE A 111 -11.51 6.37 22.52
N SER A 112 -12.29 5.99 21.50
CA SER A 112 -13.52 5.22 21.65
C SER A 112 -13.42 3.84 21.01
N GLU A 113 -13.24 3.78 19.70
CA GLU A 113 -13.18 2.54 18.91
C GLU A 113 -12.52 2.79 17.55
N VAL A 114 -12.04 1.72 16.93
CA VAL A 114 -11.69 1.68 15.50
C VAL A 114 -12.93 1.32 14.68
N VAL A 115 -13.35 2.22 13.79
CA VAL A 115 -14.53 2.02 12.93
C VAL A 115 -14.18 1.21 11.70
N LYS A 116 -13.02 1.50 11.11
CA LYS A 116 -12.54 0.90 9.87
C LYS A 116 -11.03 0.93 9.86
N GLY A 117 -10.40 0.01 9.15
CA GLY A 117 -8.97 0.07 8.97
C GLY A 117 -8.45 -0.77 7.81
N TRP A 118 -7.24 -0.41 7.38
CA TRP A 118 -6.45 -1.14 6.41
C TRP A 118 -5.05 -1.35 6.97
N LYS A 119 -4.42 -2.44 6.57
CA LYS A 119 -3.04 -2.75 6.92
C LYS A 119 -2.22 -3.04 5.67
N GLN A 120 -0.93 -2.78 5.76
CA GLN A 120 0.03 -3.12 4.71
C GLN A 120 1.27 -3.72 5.35
N VAL A 121 1.63 -4.94 4.96
CA VAL A 121 2.86 -5.59 5.42
C VAL A 121 4.04 -5.06 4.61
N VAL A 122 5.05 -4.56 5.31
CA VAL A 122 6.32 -4.05 4.78
C VAL A 122 7.46 -4.62 5.64
N ALA A 123 8.57 -3.90 5.85
CA ALA A 123 9.52 -4.19 6.94
C ALA A 123 8.94 -3.80 8.33
N GLY A 124 7.74 -4.30 8.63
CA GLY A 124 6.83 -3.88 9.70
C GLY A 124 5.39 -3.94 9.18
N THR A 125 4.49 -3.18 9.79
CA THR A 125 3.10 -3.05 9.32
C THR A 125 2.68 -1.58 9.34
N ASN A 126 2.18 -1.07 8.22
CA ASN A 126 1.44 0.19 8.21
C ASN A 126 -0.02 -0.12 8.56
N TYR A 127 -0.62 0.72 9.40
CA TYR A 127 -2.04 0.72 9.72
C TYR A 127 -2.62 2.08 9.31
N MET A 128 -3.71 2.07 8.56
CA MET A 128 -4.53 3.24 8.28
C MET A 128 -5.89 3.01 8.92
N LEU A 129 -6.22 3.77 9.95
CA LEU A 129 -7.38 3.53 10.82
C LEU A 129 -8.29 4.75 10.84
N ASP A 130 -9.59 4.51 10.76
CA ASP A 130 -10.63 5.49 11.02
C ASP A 130 -11.15 5.29 12.44
N LEU A 131 -11.00 6.32 13.27
CA LEU A 131 -11.15 6.29 14.71
C LEU A 131 -12.31 7.19 15.14
N LYS A 132 -13.11 6.72 16.10
CA LYS A 132 -14.02 7.61 16.85
C LYS A 132 -13.40 8.01 18.16
N THR A 133 -13.76 9.21 18.60
CA THR A 133 -13.41 9.73 19.92
C THR A 133 -14.66 9.92 20.77
N LYS A 134 -14.52 9.79 22.09
CA LYS A 134 -15.63 10.02 23.02
C LYS A 134 -15.97 11.50 23.07
N GLY A 135 -17.26 11.80 23.19
CA GLY A 135 -17.76 13.17 23.33
C GLY A 135 -17.75 14.00 22.04
N SER A 136 -17.31 13.42 20.91
CA SER A 136 -17.45 14.03 19.59
C SER A 136 -18.03 13.02 18.60
N SER A 137 -18.89 13.48 17.69
CA SER A 137 -19.32 12.66 16.54
C SER A 137 -18.31 12.67 15.40
N ARG A 138 -17.13 13.28 15.61
CA ARG A 138 -16.10 13.42 14.59
C ARG A 138 -15.31 12.12 14.48
N THR A 139 -15.11 11.67 13.25
CA THR A 139 -14.20 10.57 12.93
C THR A 139 -12.85 11.14 12.55
N TYR A 140 -11.77 10.44 12.89
CA TYR A 140 -10.40 10.83 12.59
C TYR A 140 -9.73 9.71 11.80
N SER A 141 -8.89 10.06 10.83
CA SER A 141 -8.06 9.12 10.10
C SER A 141 -6.63 9.24 10.61
N ALA A 142 -6.05 8.11 11.01
CA ALA A 142 -4.70 8.00 11.52
C ALA A 142 -3.89 6.99 10.70
N MET A 143 -2.63 7.29 10.41
CA MET A 143 -1.70 6.34 9.81
C MET A 143 -0.52 6.10 10.73
N VAL A 144 -0.36 4.84 11.12
CA VAL A 144 0.65 4.39 12.08
C VAL A 144 1.56 3.37 11.40
N PHE A 145 2.85 3.51 11.57
CA PHE A 145 3.81 2.46 11.24
C PHE A 145 4.23 1.72 12.52
N ASP A 146 4.09 0.40 12.50
CA ASP A 146 4.45 -0.51 13.58
C ASP A 146 5.62 -1.39 13.12
N PRO A 147 6.83 -1.22 13.68
CA PRO A 147 8.01 -1.92 13.22
C PRO A 147 8.01 -3.40 13.60
N LEU A 148 8.83 -4.20 12.90
CA LEU A 148 9.07 -5.58 13.30
C LEU A 148 9.71 -5.65 14.71
N PRO A 149 9.40 -6.70 15.48
CA PRO A 149 10.06 -6.94 16.77
C PRO A 149 11.57 -7.09 16.56
N ASN A 150 12.35 -6.71 17.58
CA ASN A 150 13.82 -6.76 17.59
C ASN A 150 14.50 -5.83 16.56
N THR A 151 13.83 -4.76 16.15
CA THR A 151 14.46 -3.66 15.39
C THR A 151 14.70 -2.45 16.29
N ALA A 152 15.64 -1.58 15.91
CA ALA A 152 15.88 -0.31 16.61
C ALA A 152 14.84 0.78 16.25
N LYS A 153 13.83 0.46 15.45
CA LYS A 153 12.77 1.39 15.04
C LYS A 153 11.68 1.38 16.09
N GLU A 154 11.10 2.55 16.36
CA GLU A 154 9.93 2.70 17.21
C GLU A 154 8.66 2.85 16.37
N ARG A 155 7.50 2.63 16.99
CA ARG A 155 6.20 2.91 16.38
C ARG A 155 6.07 4.39 16.06
N GLN A 156 5.57 4.72 14.88
CA GLN A 156 5.52 6.10 14.37
C GLN A 156 4.09 6.49 13.98
N LEU A 157 3.66 7.68 14.39
CA LEU A 157 2.44 8.30 13.92
C LEU A 157 2.79 9.15 12.69
N ASN A 158 2.43 8.67 11.51
CA ASN A 158 2.73 9.35 10.25
C ASN A 158 1.78 10.54 10.01
N PHE A 159 0.49 10.36 10.30
CA PHE A 159 -0.47 11.47 10.32
C PHE A 159 -1.68 11.16 11.20
N PHE A 160 -2.36 12.21 11.62
CA PHE A 160 -3.64 12.18 12.30
C PHE A 160 -4.48 13.38 11.83
N ARG A 161 -5.68 13.14 11.29
CA ARG A 161 -6.53 14.21 10.72
C ARG A 161 -8.01 13.93 10.96
N GLY A 162 -8.79 14.98 11.16
CA GLY A 162 -10.26 14.86 11.19
C GLY A 162 -10.80 14.51 9.80
N LEU A 163 -11.74 13.58 9.74
CA LEU A 163 -12.56 13.35 8.55
C LEU A 163 -13.73 14.35 8.57
N LEU A 164 -13.97 14.97 7.41
CA LEU A 164 -15.15 15.81 7.23
C LEU A 164 -16.39 14.90 7.19
N ALA A 165 -17.40 15.28 7.94
CA ALA A 165 -18.71 14.63 7.95
C ALA A 165 -19.57 15.13 6.78
#